data_AF-A0A7S0WCG8-F1
#
_entry.id   AF-A0A7S0WCG8-F1
#
_cell.length_a   1.000
_cell.length_b   1.000
_cell.length_c   1.000
_cell.angle_alpha   90.00
_cell.angle_beta   90.00
_cell.angle_gamma   90.00
#
_symmetry.space_group_name_H-M   'P 1'
#
loop_
_entity.id
_entity.type
_entity.pdbx_description
1 polymer ?
#
loop_
_entity_poly.entity_id
_entity_poly.type
_entity_poly.pdbx_seq_one_letter_code
_entity_poly.pdbx_strand_id
1 'polypeptide(L)'
;ATTRRGLQHSVASQAVWRLLRVLLLQVTDQRQNINSKLASGLWDTVLSAINALSLQAGRPPSPPEECAPAVVSVSGRQCYDEDRLAVSTSAAEAPNLESPDHALSWTSACVGRHKKHWVQFALRSAVALTYAGLVVHPEDGELCPRDIQVLAGEDEACLRQVAEHRVDPADLGEGPHEVVLLHE
;
A
#
# COMPACT_ATOMS: atom_id res chain seq x y z
N ALA A 1 23.35 22.94 -32.39
CA ALA A 1 22.68 23.45 -31.16
C ALA A 1 21.21 22.99 -31.02
N THR A 2 20.75 22.00 -31.80
CA THR A 2 19.31 21.63 -31.90
C THR A 2 18.89 20.46 -31.02
N THR A 3 19.82 19.74 -30.40
CA THR A 3 19.55 18.50 -29.62
C THR A 3 19.07 18.75 -28.19
N ARG A 4 19.37 19.90 -27.56
CA ARG A 4 18.97 20.18 -26.16
C ARG A 4 17.48 20.48 -25.98
N ARG A 5 16.81 21.07 -26.99
CA ARG A 5 15.38 21.44 -26.89
C ARG A 5 14.45 20.21 -26.96
N GLY A 6 14.78 19.18 -27.74
CA GLY A 6 13.98 17.96 -27.85
C GLY A 6 13.97 17.10 -26.58
N LEU A 7 15.11 17.03 -25.89
CA LEU A 7 15.23 16.31 -24.61
C LEU A 7 14.47 16.99 -23.47
N GLN A 8 14.51 18.32 -23.37
CA GLN A 8 13.73 19.05 -22.35
C GLN A 8 12.21 18.93 -22.56
N HIS A 9 11.74 18.91 -23.82
CA HIS A 9 10.33 18.72 -24.13
C HIS A 9 9.82 17.33 -23.73
N SER A 10 10.66 16.30 -23.88
CA SER A 10 10.39 14.92 -23.47
C SER A 10 10.31 14.78 -21.94
N VAL A 11 11.28 15.34 -21.21
CA VAL A 11 11.31 15.28 -19.74
C VAL A 11 10.16 16.08 -19.12
N ALA A 12 9.86 17.27 -19.67
CA ALA A 12 8.72 18.06 -19.24
C ALA A 12 7.39 17.35 -19.53
N SER A 13 7.23 16.74 -20.70
CA SER A 13 6.05 15.94 -21.06
C SER A 13 5.88 14.73 -20.13
N GLN A 14 6.97 14.01 -19.83
CA GLN A 14 6.95 12.89 -18.88
C GLN A 14 6.62 13.35 -17.46
N ALA A 15 7.15 14.48 -17.00
CA ALA A 15 6.83 15.05 -15.70
C ALA A 15 5.35 15.45 -15.61
N VAL A 16 4.80 16.06 -16.67
CA VAL A 16 3.38 16.40 -16.78
C VAL A 16 2.51 15.14 -16.73
N TRP A 17 2.86 14.09 -17.46
CA TRP A 17 2.15 12.81 -17.44
C TRP A 17 2.20 12.11 -16.08
N ARG A 18 3.34 12.19 -15.38
CA ARG A 18 3.49 11.68 -14.01
C ARG A 18 2.58 12.44 -13.04
N LEU A 19 2.59 13.77 -13.11
CA LEU A 19 1.71 14.62 -12.32
C LEU A 19 0.23 14.32 -12.60
N LEU A 20 -0.13 14.15 -13.87
CA LEU A 20 -1.49 13.79 -14.26
C LEU A 20 -1.93 12.45 -13.64
N ARG A 21 -1.05 11.45 -13.63
CA ARG A 21 -1.36 10.12 -13.09
C ARG A 21 -1.52 10.13 -11.57
N VAL A 22 -0.67 10.87 -10.86
CA VAL A 22 -0.81 11.07 -9.40
C VAL A 22 -2.11 11.82 -9.09
N LEU A 23 -2.40 12.88 -9.83
CA LEU A 23 -3.66 13.64 -9.66
C LEU A 23 -4.88 12.77 -9.96
N LEU A 24 -4.85 11.91 -10.99
CA LEU A 24 -5.95 10.97 -11.26
C LEU A 24 -6.18 9.99 -10.12
N LEU A 25 -5.11 9.41 -9.57
CA LEU A 25 -5.20 8.48 -8.44
C LEU A 25 -5.77 9.19 -7.20
N GLN A 26 -5.24 10.37 -6.87
CA GLN A 26 -5.71 11.17 -5.73
C GLN A 26 -7.17 11.65 -5.90
N VAL A 27 -7.57 12.07 -7.10
CA VAL A 27 -8.95 12.52 -7.40
C VAL A 27 -9.93 11.35 -7.33
N THR A 28 -9.54 10.16 -7.79
CA THR A 28 -10.38 8.96 -7.76
C THR A 28 -10.62 8.49 -6.32
N ASP A 29 -9.58 8.53 -5.49
CA ASP A 29 -9.59 8.14 -4.07
C ASP A 29 -10.54 9.03 -3.24
N GLN A 30 -10.52 10.34 -3.47
CA GLN A 30 -11.36 11.30 -2.76
C GLN A 30 -12.84 11.30 -3.19
N ARG A 31 -13.23 10.54 -4.23
CA ARG A 31 -14.63 10.48 -4.72
C ARG A 31 -15.61 9.99 -3.65
N GLN A 32 -15.16 9.13 -2.73
CA GLN A 32 -16.01 8.59 -1.66
C GLN A 32 -16.27 9.59 -0.53
N ASN A 33 -15.43 10.63 -0.39
CA ASN A 33 -15.56 11.67 0.64
C ASN A 33 -16.42 12.88 0.20
N ILE A 34 -16.92 12.89 -1.03
CA ILE A 34 -17.66 14.02 -1.57
C ILE A 34 -19.18 13.85 -1.36
N ASN A 35 -19.69 14.53 -0.33
CA ASN A 35 -21.09 14.43 0.10
C ASN A 35 -22.07 15.44 -0.54
N SER A 36 -21.72 16.11 -1.65
CA SER A 36 -22.66 17.03 -2.31
C SER A 36 -22.74 16.87 -3.83
N LYS A 37 -23.95 17.02 -4.39
CA LYS A 37 -24.19 16.95 -5.85
C LYS A 37 -23.36 17.97 -6.63
N LEU A 38 -23.11 19.14 -6.04
CA LEU A 38 -22.33 20.22 -6.64
C LEU A 38 -20.84 19.87 -6.68
N ALA A 39 -20.33 19.22 -5.63
CA ALA A 39 -18.96 18.71 -5.57
C ALA A 39 -18.76 17.46 -6.44
N SER A 40 -19.78 16.60 -6.62
CA SER A 40 -19.74 15.50 -7.60
C SER A 40 -19.65 16.02 -9.04
N GLY A 41 -20.40 17.08 -9.38
CA GLY A 41 -20.34 17.71 -10.71
C GLY A 41 -19.00 18.42 -10.96
N LEU A 42 -18.43 19.07 -9.94
CA LEU A 42 -17.05 19.58 -9.99
C LEU A 42 -16.05 18.42 -10.18
N TRP A 43 -16.31 17.27 -9.57
CA TRP A 43 -15.51 16.04 -9.74
C TRP A 43 -15.50 15.50 -11.15
N ASP A 44 -16.66 15.34 -11.76
CA ASP A 44 -16.72 14.89 -13.15
C ASP A 44 -16.08 15.92 -14.09
N THR A 45 -16.12 17.21 -13.75
CA THR A 45 -15.47 18.29 -14.51
C THR A 45 -13.95 18.22 -14.41
N VAL A 46 -13.40 18.01 -13.20
CA VAL A 46 -11.95 17.87 -12.98
C VAL A 46 -11.43 16.62 -13.70
N LEU A 47 -12.12 15.49 -13.57
CA LEU A 47 -11.74 14.25 -14.25
C LEU A 47 -11.78 14.40 -15.78
N SER A 48 -12.80 15.08 -16.30
CA SER A 48 -12.93 15.36 -17.74
C SER A 48 -11.84 16.31 -18.24
N ALA A 49 -11.49 17.34 -17.47
CA ALA A 49 -10.41 18.27 -17.81
C ALA A 49 -9.05 17.55 -17.84
N ILE A 50 -8.80 16.65 -16.89
CA ILE A 50 -7.59 15.83 -16.86
C ILE A 50 -7.54 14.88 -18.07
N ASN A 51 -8.66 14.23 -18.41
CA ASN A 51 -8.73 13.38 -19.61
C ASN A 51 -8.52 14.18 -20.90
N ALA A 52 -9.07 15.39 -21.00
CA ALA A 52 -8.87 16.29 -22.13
C ALA A 52 -7.40 16.76 -22.25
N LEU A 53 -6.76 17.07 -21.13
CA LEU A 53 -5.33 17.40 -21.08
C LEU A 53 -4.45 16.21 -21.48
N SER A 54 -4.83 15.00 -21.04
CA SER A 54 -4.21 13.72 -21.45
C SER A 54 -4.31 13.51 -22.97
N LEU A 55 -5.46 13.80 -23.58
CA LEU A 55 -5.65 13.71 -25.03
C LEU A 55 -4.87 14.79 -25.80
N GLN A 56 -4.77 16.02 -25.26
CA GLN A 56 -4.00 17.12 -25.86
C GLN A 56 -2.48 16.94 -25.71
N ALA A 57 -2.03 16.25 -24.68
CA ALA A 57 -0.61 15.94 -24.45
C ALA A 57 -0.03 14.94 -25.46
N GLY A 58 -0.86 14.38 -26.36
CA GLY A 58 -0.46 13.42 -27.38
C GLY A 58 -0.14 12.04 -26.80
N ARG A 59 0.12 11.07 -27.69
CA ARG A 59 0.43 9.68 -27.33
C ARG A 59 1.58 9.66 -26.30
N PRO A 60 1.46 8.91 -25.18
CA PRO A 60 2.52 8.86 -24.19
C PRO A 60 3.84 8.47 -24.87
N PRO A 61 4.94 9.19 -24.62
CA PRO A 61 6.22 8.84 -25.21
C PRO A 61 6.54 7.40 -24.82
N SER A 62 6.88 6.57 -25.82
CA SER A 62 7.43 5.23 -25.58
C SER A 62 8.60 5.37 -24.61
N PRO A 63 8.67 4.55 -23.55
CA PRO A 63 9.75 4.67 -22.58
C PRO A 63 11.08 4.53 -23.33
N PRO A 64 12.05 5.44 -23.13
CA PRO A 64 13.42 5.16 -23.56
C PRO A 64 13.88 3.89 -22.83
N GLU A 65 14.52 2.95 -23.55
CA GLU A 65 14.97 1.63 -23.07
C GLU A 65 15.96 1.67 -21.88
N GLU A 66 16.25 2.83 -21.31
CA GLU A 66 17.19 3.00 -20.18
C GLU A 66 16.66 3.91 -19.05
N CYS A 67 15.37 4.28 -19.05
CA CYS A 67 14.79 4.88 -17.85
C CYS A 67 14.31 3.77 -16.92
N ALA A 68 15.04 3.53 -15.83
CA ALA A 68 14.55 2.75 -14.70
C ALA A 68 13.08 3.14 -14.43
N PRO A 69 12.16 2.16 -14.26
CA PRO A 69 10.78 2.46 -13.98
C PRO A 69 10.75 3.41 -12.79
N ALA A 70 10.09 4.56 -12.93
CA ALA A 70 9.90 5.45 -11.80
C ALA A 70 9.07 4.68 -10.78
N VAL A 71 9.73 4.11 -9.77
CA VAL A 71 9.08 3.40 -8.67
C VAL A 71 8.35 4.46 -7.86
N VAL A 72 7.04 4.56 -8.07
CA VAL A 72 6.17 5.33 -7.19
C VAL A 72 5.98 4.46 -5.95
N SER A 73 6.55 4.90 -4.82
CA SER A 73 6.30 4.24 -3.55
C SER A 73 4.85 4.50 -3.14
N VAL A 74 4.09 3.42 -2.98
CA VAL A 74 2.76 3.42 -2.38
C VAL A 74 2.86 2.71 -1.04
N SER A 75 2.08 3.13 -0.05
CA SER A 75 2.15 2.61 1.31
C SER A 75 0.75 2.34 1.87
N GLY A 76 0.67 1.42 2.83
CA GLY A 76 -0.60 1.05 3.46
C GLY A 76 -1.62 0.50 2.46
N ARG A 77 -2.87 0.94 2.59
CA ARG A 77 -4.04 0.47 1.80
C ARG A 77 -3.89 0.56 0.28
N GLN A 78 -2.97 1.39 -0.21
CA GLN A 78 -2.67 1.50 -1.64
C GLN A 78 -1.92 0.28 -2.21
N CYS A 79 -1.35 -0.57 -1.34
CA CYS A 79 -0.55 -1.73 -1.76
C CYS A 79 -1.40 -2.98 -2.07
N TYR A 80 -2.59 -3.09 -1.47
CA TYR A 80 -3.46 -4.26 -1.56
C TYR A 80 -4.90 -3.89 -1.93
N ASP A 81 -5.70 -4.91 -2.20
CA ASP A 81 -7.13 -4.78 -2.43
C ASP A 81 -7.86 -4.80 -1.07
N GLU A 82 -8.57 -3.71 -0.74
CA GLU A 82 -9.20 -3.53 0.59
C GLU A 82 -10.26 -4.60 0.88
N ASP A 83 -10.94 -5.07 -0.17
CA ASP A 83 -11.92 -6.17 -0.09
C ASP A 83 -11.27 -7.54 0.17
N ARG A 84 -9.93 -7.59 0.28
CA ARG A 84 -9.13 -8.81 0.39
C ARG A 84 -8.14 -8.80 1.55
N LEU A 85 -8.29 -7.88 2.51
CA LEU A 85 -7.70 -8.07 3.84
C LEU A 85 -8.48 -9.18 4.55
N ALA A 86 -7.81 -10.30 4.80
CA ALA A 86 -8.39 -11.43 5.51
C ALA A 86 -7.58 -11.74 6.77
N VAL A 87 -8.28 -12.17 7.82
CA VAL A 87 -7.67 -12.54 9.10
C VAL A 87 -8.24 -13.85 9.61
N SER A 88 -7.49 -14.56 10.45
CA SER A 88 -7.85 -15.89 10.93
C SER A 88 -9.12 -15.97 11.80
N THR A 89 -9.62 -14.84 12.29
CA THR A 89 -10.77 -14.73 13.21
C THR A 89 -11.61 -13.51 12.87
N SER A 90 -12.54 -13.09 13.74
CA SER A 90 -13.40 -11.91 13.52
C SER A 90 -12.70 -10.77 12.79
N ALA A 91 -13.24 -10.40 11.62
CA ALA A 91 -12.72 -9.33 10.78
C ALA A 91 -13.15 -7.93 11.26
N ALA A 92 -13.96 -7.83 12.32
CA ALA A 92 -14.52 -6.56 12.80
C ALA A 92 -13.43 -5.55 13.21
N GLU A 93 -12.33 -6.03 13.77
CA GLU A 93 -11.19 -5.20 14.21
C GLU A 93 -10.02 -5.24 13.21
N ALA A 94 -10.10 -6.02 12.12
CA ALA A 94 -9.03 -6.11 11.13
C ALA A 94 -8.63 -4.74 10.53
N PRO A 95 -9.57 -3.78 10.30
CA PRO A 95 -9.20 -2.44 9.87
C PRO A 95 -8.27 -1.68 10.83
N ASN A 96 -8.20 -2.06 12.10
CA ASN A 96 -7.28 -1.44 13.08
C ASN A 96 -5.80 -1.70 12.73
N LEU A 97 -5.49 -2.80 12.02
CA LEU A 97 -4.13 -3.10 11.56
C LEU A 97 -3.59 -2.07 10.56
N GLU A 98 -4.48 -1.30 9.95
CA GLU A 98 -4.16 -0.29 8.95
C GLU A 98 -4.20 1.13 9.55
N SER A 99 -4.63 1.25 10.81
CA SER A 99 -4.75 2.52 11.50
C SER A 99 -3.37 3.10 11.81
N PRO A 100 -3.12 4.40 11.56
CA PRO A 100 -1.92 5.06 12.06
C PRO A 100 -1.98 5.32 13.57
N ASP A 101 -3.15 5.16 14.19
CA ASP A 101 -3.32 5.26 15.64
C ASP A 101 -2.94 3.94 16.32
N HIS A 102 -1.79 3.92 16.99
CA HIS A 102 -1.26 2.77 17.72
C HIS A 102 -2.08 2.40 18.98
N ALA A 103 -3.08 3.18 19.36
CA ALA A 103 -4.04 2.79 20.39
C ALA A 103 -5.05 1.75 19.89
N LEU A 104 -5.17 1.56 18.57
CA LEU A 104 -6.04 0.57 17.96
C LEU A 104 -5.23 -0.67 17.56
N SER A 105 -5.75 -1.84 17.92
CA SER A 105 -5.16 -3.14 17.56
C SER A 105 -6.21 -4.11 17.08
N TRP A 106 -5.77 -5.17 16.41
CA TRP A 106 -6.60 -6.33 16.11
C TRP A 106 -6.24 -7.46 17.07
N THR A 107 -7.24 -8.00 17.77
CA THR A 107 -7.04 -9.16 18.64
C THR A 107 -7.71 -10.39 18.06
N SER A 108 -6.98 -11.49 17.91
CA SER A 108 -7.56 -12.71 17.40
C SER A 108 -8.44 -13.42 18.43
N ALA A 109 -9.72 -13.62 18.12
CA ALA A 109 -10.72 -14.21 19.04
C ALA A 109 -10.67 -15.74 19.18
N CYS A 110 -9.62 -16.43 18.72
CA CYS A 110 -9.60 -17.89 18.67
C CYS A 110 -9.29 -18.51 20.03
N VAL A 111 -10.18 -19.38 20.51
CA VAL A 111 -9.99 -20.15 21.76
C VAL A 111 -9.15 -21.40 21.46
N GLY A 112 -7.89 -21.41 21.93
CA GLY A 112 -7.01 -22.60 21.95
C GLY A 112 -5.54 -22.25 21.69
N ARG A 113 -4.65 -22.59 22.65
CA ARG A 113 -3.20 -22.27 22.67
C ARG A 113 -2.35 -22.79 21.50
N HIS A 114 -2.95 -23.44 20.50
CA HIS A 114 -2.25 -24.13 19.42
C HIS A 114 -2.72 -23.76 18.01
N LYS A 115 -3.54 -22.72 17.84
CA LYS A 115 -3.92 -22.25 16.50
C LYS A 115 -2.98 -21.13 16.07
N LYS A 116 -2.37 -21.28 14.90
CA LYS A 116 -1.65 -20.18 14.24
C LYS A 116 -2.67 -19.09 13.87
N HIS A 117 -2.36 -17.86 14.22
CA HIS A 117 -3.10 -16.68 13.79
C HIS A 117 -2.46 -16.15 12.51
N TRP A 118 -3.27 -15.65 11.59
CA TRP A 118 -2.78 -15.16 10.30
C TRP A 118 -3.54 -13.92 9.86
N VAL A 119 -2.82 -13.07 9.14
CA VAL A 119 -3.30 -11.89 8.43
C VAL A 119 -2.83 -12.04 6.99
N GLN A 120 -3.72 -11.85 6.04
CA GLN A 120 -3.47 -12.03 4.63
C GLN A 120 -3.81 -10.73 3.89
N PHE A 121 -2.84 -10.26 3.12
CA PHE A 121 -2.98 -9.11 2.23
C PHE A 121 -2.89 -9.59 0.78
N ALA A 122 -3.94 -9.39 0.00
CA ALA A 122 -3.86 -9.61 -1.45
C ALA A 122 -3.32 -8.36 -2.12
N LEU A 123 -2.02 -8.37 -2.43
CA LEU A 123 -1.35 -7.25 -3.10
C LEU A 123 -1.95 -7.02 -4.50
N ARG A 124 -1.98 -5.75 -4.93
CA ARG A 124 -2.38 -5.41 -6.30
C ARG A 124 -1.28 -5.85 -7.27
N SER A 125 -1.66 -6.37 -8.44
CA SER A 125 -0.72 -6.87 -9.46
C SER A 125 0.29 -5.84 -9.98
N ALA A 126 0.05 -4.55 -9.73
CA ALA A 126 0.95 -3.45 -10.11
C ALA A 126 1.95 -3.05 -9.00
N VAL A 127 1.94 -3.73 -7.84
CA VAL A 127 2.72 -3.37 -6.66
C VAL A 127 3.80 -4.42 -6.41
N ALA A 128 5.06 -3.97 -6.33
CA ALA A 128 6.16 -4.75 -5.76
C ALA A 128 6.33 -4.32 -4.31
N LEU A 129 6.19 -5.26 -3.37
CA LEU A 129 6.33 -4.99 -1.95
C LEU A 129 7.81 -4.93 -1.58
N THR A 130 8.31 -3.73 -1.29
CA THR A 130 9.72 -3.51 -0.89
C THR A 130 9.91 -3.41 0.62
N TYR A 131 8.84 -3.08 1.34
CA TYR A 131 8.85 -2.92 2.79
C TYR A 131 7.55 -3.43 3.41
N ALA A 132 7.66 -4.17 4.50
CA ALA A 132 6.54 -4.51 5.37
C ALA A 132 6.99 -4.41 6.83
N GLY A 133 6.23 -3.68 7.65
CA GLY A 133 6.45 -3.55 9.08
C GLY A 133 5.24 -4.03 9.86
N LEU A 134 5.48 -4.60 11.03
CA LEU A 134 4.45 -4.93 12.02
C LEU A 134 4.77 -4.19 13.31
N VAL A 135 3.85 -3.36 13.77
CA VAL A 135 4.00 -2.71 15.07
C VAL A 135 3.47 -3.64 16.16
N VAL A 136 4.27 -3.86 17.19
CA VAL A 136 3.95 -4.68 18.36
C VAL A 136 4.18 -3.85 19.63
N HIS A 137 3.41 -4.13 20.68
CA HIS A 137 3.61 -3.49 21.98
C HIS A 137 4.02 -4.55 23.02
N PRO A 138 5.13 -4.38 23.76
CA PRO A 138 5.50 -5.34 24.81
C PRO A 138 4.49 -5.39 25.95
N GLU A 139 3.74 -4.30 26.16
CA GLU A 139 2.61 -4.25 27.11
C GLU A 139 1.43 -5.15 26.72
N ASP A 140 1.36 -5.62 25.47
CA ASP A 140 0.35 -6.61 25.04
C ASP A 140 0.59 -7.98 25.73
N GLY A 141 1.75 -8.18 26.35
CA GLY A 141 2.05 -9.32 27.22
C GLY A 141 1.92 -10.66 26.50
N GLU A 142 0.94 -11.47 26.91
CA GLU A 142 0.68 -12.78 26.27
C GLU A 142 0.11 -12.65 24.85
N LEU A 143 -0.45 -11.49 24.48
CA LEU A 143 -0.98 -11.23 23.16
C LEU A 143 0.08 -10.74 22.17
N CYS A 144 1.25 -10.31 22.66
CA CYS A 144 2.35 -9.90 21.81
C CYS A 144 2.85 -11.09 20.98
N PRO A 145 2.90 -10.99 19.64
CA PRO A 145 3.39 -12.07 18.79
C PRO A 145 4.87 -12.31 19.06
N ARG A 146 5.27 -13.58 19.20
CA ARG A 146 6.66 -13.99 19.45
C ARG A 146 7.32 -14.61 18.23
N ASP A 147 6.59 -15.44 17.50
CA ASP A 147 7.08 -16.11 16.29
C ASP A 147 6.21 -15.67 15.11
N ILE A 148 6.81 -14.91 14.19
CA ILE A 148 6.12 -14.33 13.03
C ILE A 148 6.69 -14.96 11.77
N GLN A 149 5.83 -15.64 11.02
CA GLN A 149 6.20 -16.25 9.73
C GLN A 149 5.59 -15.43 8.59
N VAL A 150 6.44 -15.00 7.66
CA VAL A 150 6.02 -14.26 6.47
C VAL A 150 5.97 -15.21 5.30
N LEU A 151 4.79 -15.36 4.71
CA LEU A 151 4.54 -16.20 3.54
C LEU A 151 4.20 -15.30 2.35
N ALA A 152 4.74 -15.61 1.18
CA ALA A 152 4.40 -14.93 -0.07
C ALA A 152 4.20 -15.94 -1.21
N GLY A 153 3.30 -15.62 -2.13
CA GLY A 153 2.95 -16.47 -3.26
C GLY A 153 1.92 -15.77 -4.16
N GLU A 154 1.72 -16.29 -5.36
CA GLU A 154 0.71 -15.77 -6.31
C GLU A 154 -0.72 -16.03 -5.82
N ASP A 155 -0.91 -17.13 -5.08
CA ASP A 155 -2.17 -17.55 -4.48
C ASP A 155 -1.93 -18.32 -3.17
N GLU A 156 -3.01 -18.69 -2.47
CA GLU A 156 -2.97 -19.44 -1.21
C GLU A 156 -2.32 -20.83 -1.35
N ALA A 157 -2.42 -21.45 -2.54
CA ALA A 157 -1.84 -22.77 -2.79
C ALA A 157 -0.31 -22.71 -2.99
N CYS A 158 0.21 -21.55 -3.39
CA CYS A 158 1.61 -21.32 -3.72
C CYS A 158 2.37 -20.53 -2.66
N LEU A 159 1.78 -20.31 -1.47
CA LEU A 159 2.44 -19.62 -0.37
C LEU A 159 3.73 -20.33 0.07
N ARG A 160 4.83 -19.58 0.09
CA ARG A 160 6.13 -20.05 0.57
C ARG A 160 6.66 -19.11 1.63
N GLN A 161 7.34 -19.67 2.62
CA GLN A 161 8.01 -18.86 3.65
C GLN A 161 9.15 -18.07 3.02
N VAL A 162 9.08 -16.76 3.16
CA VAL A 162 10.08 -15.81 2.69
C VAL A 162 10.88 -15.19 3.84
N ALA A 163 10.29 -15.08 5.03
CA ALA A 163 10.98 -14.61 6.22
C ALA A 163 10.37 -15.23 7.49
N GLU A 164 11.17 -15.26 8.56
CA GLU A 164 10.74 -15.65 9.90
C GLU A 164 11.42 -14.74 10.91
N HIS A 165 10.62 -14.21 11.82
CA HIS A 165 11.04 -13.24 12.82
C HIS A 165 10.67 -13.74 14.20
N ARG A 166 11.61 -13.58 15.13
CA ARG A 166 11.40 -13.90 16.53
C ARG A 166 11.47 -12.62 17.34
N VAL A 167 10.41 -12.34 18.09
CA VAL A 167 10.24 -11.17 18.93
C VAL A 167 10.25 -11.63 20.38
N ASP A 168 11.20 -11.11 21.16
CA ASP A 168 11.17 -11.25 22.61
C ASP A 168 10.68 -9.92 23.22
N PRO A 169 9.50 -9.88 23.85
CA PRO A 169 8.99 -8.68 24.50
C PRO A 169 9.94 -8.11 25.57
N ALA A 170 10.84 -8.94 26.14
CA ALA A 170 11.84 -8.48 27.10
C ALA A 170 12.97 -7.65 26.46
N ASP A 171 13.23 -7.86 25.17
CA ASP A 171 14.23 -7.09 24.41
C ASP A 171 13.64 -5.78 23.86
N LEU A 172 12.31 -5.67 23.82
CA LEU A 172 11.59 -4.46 23.45
C LEU A 172 11.55 -3.51 24.65
N GLY A 173 11.91 -2.24 24.44
CA GLY A 173 11.78 -1.21 25.46
C GLY A 173 10.32 -0.84 25.73
N GLU A 174 10.07 0.29 26.37
CA GLU A 174 8.70 0.80 26.52
C GLU A 174 8.15 1.35 25.19
N GLY A 175 6.85 1.16 24.94
CA GLY A 175 6.16 1.73 23.78
C GLY A 175 6.04 0.83 22.53
N PRO A 176 5.44 1.34 21.45
CA PRO A 176 5.25 0.60 20.20
C PRO A 176 6.60 0.40 19.49
N HIS A 177 6.84 -0.83 19.06
CA HIS A 177 8.04 -1.22 18.33
C HIS A 177 7.68 -1.79 16.97
N GLU A 178 8.35 -1.32 15.93
CA GLU A 178 8.17 -1.83 14.58
C GLU A 178 9.13 -3.00 14.31
N VAL A 179 8.55 -4.17 14.03
CA VAL A 179 9.25 -5.35 13.54
C VAL A 179 9.24 -5.31 12.01
N VAL A 180 10.39 -5.08 11.41
CA VAL A 180 10.54 -5.05 9.95
C VAL A 180 10.46 -6.47 9.41
N LEU A 181 9.33 -6.81 8.79
CA LEU A 181 9.03 -8.13 8.27
C LEU A 181 9.72 -8.41 6.93
N LEU A 182 9.79 -7.40 6.06
CA LEU A 182 10.42 -7.46 4.75
C LEU A 182 11.10 -6.12 4.47
N HIS A 183 12.32 -6.19 3.92
CA HIS A 183 13.08 -5.03 3.47
C HIS A 183 14.04 -5.47 2.36
N GLU A 184 13.81 -5.03 1.12
CA GLU A 184 14.68 -5.25 -0.04
C GLU A 184 15.46 -3.99 -0.43
#